data_AF-A0AAE1P5B5-F1
#
_entry.id   AF-A0AAE1P5B5-F1
#
_cell.length_a   1.000
_cell.length_b   1.000
_cell.length_c   1.000
_cell.angle_alpha   90.00
_cell.angle_beta   90.00
_cell.angle_gamma   90.00
#
_symmetry.space_group_name_H-M   'P 1'
#
loop_
_entity.id
_entity.type
_entity.pdbx_description
1 polymer ?
#
loop_
_entity_poly.entity_id
_entity_poly.type
_entity_poly.pdbx_seq_one_letter_code
_entity_poly.pdbx_strand_id
1 'polypeptide(L)'
;MMDDLLGYKMMDDLLGYKMMDDLLGYKMMDDLLGYKMMDDLLGYKMMDDLLGYKMMDDLLGYKMMDDLLGYKMMDDLLGYKMMDDLLGYKMMDDLLGYKMMDDLLGYKMMDDLLGYKMMDDLLGYKMMDDLLGYKMMDDLLGYKMMDDLLWVTR
;
A
#
# COMPACT_ATOMS: atom_id res chain seq x y z
N MET A 1 16.26 -14.91 3.01
CA MET A 1 16.49 -15.35 1.63
C MET A 1 15.81 -16.69 1.46
N MET A 2 14.56 -16.63 1.01
CA MET A 2 13.79 -17.76 0.52
C MET A 2 13.40 -17.31 -0.88
N ASP A 3 14.04 -17.92 -1.89
CA ASP A 3 13.82 -17.62 -3.30
C ASP A 3 12.92 -18.73 -3.84
N ASP A 4 11.60 -18.52 -3.89
CA ASP A 4 10.68 -19.51 -4.46
C ASP A 4 10.21 -19.10 -5.87
N LEU A 5 10.28 -20.04 -6.82
CA LEU A 5 9.86 -19.78 -8.20
C LEU A 5 8.33 -19.69 -8.36
N LEU A 6 7.57 -20.38 -7.50
CA LEU A 6 6.09 -20.43 -7.47
C LEU A 6 5.65 -20.80 -6.05
N GLY A 7 4.76 -20.02 -5.40
CA GLY A 7 4.36 -20.35 -4.03
C GLY A 7 3.03 -19.78 -3.52
N TYR A 8 2.37 -20.56 -2.66
CA TYR A 8 1.27 -20.12 -1.80
C TYR A 8 1.74 -20.24 -0.35
N LYS A 9 1.70 -19.15 0.42
CA LYS A 9 2.19 -19.12 1.81
C LYS A 9 1.12 -18.50 2.73
N MET A 10 0.84 -19.17 3.85
CA MET A 10 0.08 -18.63 4.98
C MET A 10 0.96 -18.67 6.24
N MET A 11 1.01 -17.57 6.99
CA MET A 11 1.82 -17.44 8.21
C MET A 11 1.07 -16.65 9.28
N ASP A 12 1.25 -17.04 10.54
CA ASP A 12 0.75 -16.35 11.73
C ASP A 12 1.90 -16.34 12.76
N ASP A 13 2.43 -15.15 13.09
CA ASP A 13 3.56 -15.00 14.01
C ASP A 13 3.37 -13.87 15.04
N LEU A 14 3.79 -14.09 16.28
CA LEU A 14 3.72 -13.07 17.33
C LEU A 14 4.75 -11.94 17.14
N LEU A 15 5.94 -12.25 16.61
CA LEU A 15 7.05 -11.33 16.36
C LEU A 15 7.80 -11.79 15.11
N GLY A 16 8.03 -10.92 14.13
CA GLY A 16 8.66 -11.35 12.87
C GLY A 16 9.51 -10.29 12.17
N TYR A 17 10.62 -10.74 11.57
CA TYR A 17 11.32 -10.05 10.50
C TYR A 17 11.36 -10.97 9.28
N LYS A 18 10.79 -10.54 8.15
CA LYS A 18 10.67 -11.36 6.94
C LYS A 18 11.21 -10.62 5.72
N MET A 19 11.97 -11.35 4.89
CA MET A 19 12.45 -10.90 3.58
C MET A 19 12.22 -12.03 2.57
N MET A 20 11.45 -11.74 1.52
CA MET A 20 11.05 -12.70 0.48
C MET A 20 11.24 -12.14 -0.92
N ASP A 21 11.61 -13.00 -1.86
CA ASP A 21 11.71 -12.74 -3.29
C ASP A 21 11.08 -13.93 -4.03
N ASP A 22 9.93 -13.74 -4.67
CA ASP A 22 9.29 -14.81 -5.45
C ASP A 22 8.90 -14.34 -6.87
N LEU A 23 9.02 -15.22 -7.87
CA LEU A 23 8.60 -14.86 -9.24
C LEU A 23 7.07 -14.78 -9.35
N LEU A 24 6.34 -15.70 -8.73
CA LEU A 24 4.87 -15.73 -8.70
C LEU A 24 4.40 -16.19 -7.32
N GLY A 25 3.56 -15.39 -6.66
CA GLY A 25 3.18 -15.66 -5.28
C GLY A 25 1.77 -15.25 -4.86
N TYR A 26 1.17 -16.05 -3.99
CA TYR A 26 0.07 -15.62 -3.11
C TYR A 26 0.51 -15.74 -1.66
N LYS A 27 0.39 -14.66 -0.89
CA LYS A 27 0.82 -14.59 0.51
C LYS A 27 -0.32 -14.07 1.38
N MET A 28 -0.55 -14.75 2.51
CA MET A 28 -1.39 -14.27 3.60
C MET A 28 -0.56 -14.29 4.89
N MET A 29 -0.53 -13.18 5.62
CA MET A 29 0.21 -13.05 6.87
C MET A 29 -0.62 -12.34 7.93
N ASP A 30 -0.54 -12.81 9.16
CA ASP A 30 -1.06 -12.16 10.35
C ASP A 30 0.10 -12.06 11.36
N ASP A 31 0.58 -10.85 11.68
CA ASP A 31 1.59 -10.70 12.73
C ASP A 31 1.20 -9.62 13.76
N LEU A 32 1.45 -9.88 15.05
CA LEU A 32 1.24 -8.83 16.08
C LEU A 32 2.28 -7.70 15.96
N LEU A 33 3.52 -8.05 15.62
CA LEU A 33 4.64 -7.13 15.49
C LEU A 33 5.55 -7.61 14.36
N GLY A 34 5.63 -6.84 13.28
CA GLY A 34 6.29 -7.29 12.06
C GLY A 34 7.13 -6.24 11.33
N TYR A 35 8.26 -6.66 10.79
CA TYR A 35 8.91 -5.99 9.66
C TYR A 35 8.93 -6.94 8.46
N LYS A 36 8.40 -6.48 7.33
CA LYS A 36 8.30 -7.27 6.10
C LYS A 36 8.92 -6.52 4.93
N MET A 37 9.78 -7.21 4.19
CA MET A 37 10.28 -6.78 2.88
C MET A 37 9.94 -7.86 1.85
N MET A 38 9.27 -7.49 0.76
CA MET A 38 8.88 -8.42 -0.28
C MET A 38 9.15 -7.83 -1.66
N ASP A 39 9.78 -8.61 -2.52
CA ASP A 39 9.92 -8.33 -3.94
C ASP A 39 9.21 -9.45 -4.70
N ASP A 40 8.29 -9.15 -5.61
CA ASP A 40 7.66 -10.18 -6.44
C ASP A 40 7.41 -9.69 -7.88
N LEU A 41 7.62 -10.55 -8.90
CA LEU A 41 7.24 -10.18 -10.28
C LEU A 41 5.71 -10.14 -10.44
N LEU A 42 5.00 -11.20 -10.06
CA LEU A 42 3.53 -11.18 -9.94
C LEU A 42 3.09 -11.64 -8.54
N GLY A 43 2.31 -10.81 -7.85
CA GLY A 43 1.94 -11.07 -6.46
C GLY A 43 0.49 -10.77 -6.10
N TYR A 44 -0.09 -11.60 -5.24
CA TYR A 44 -1.21 -11.23 -4.39
C TYR A 44 -0.79 -11.32 -2.92
N LYS A 45 -0.97 -10.25 -2.17
CA LYS A 45 -0.59 -10.17 -0.75
C LYS A 45 -1.77 -9.71 0.09
N MET A 46 -2.03 -10.43 1.18
CA MET A 46 -2.93 -10.01 2.25
C MET A 46 -2.13 -10.00 3.55
N MET A 47 -2.18 -8.89 4.28
CA MET A 47 -1.47 -8.77 5.56
C MET A 47 -2.33 -8.05 6.59
N ASP A 48 -2.53 -8.68 7.73
CA ASP A 48 -3.07 -8.04 8.93
C ASP A 48 -1.92 -7.88 9.93
N ASP A 49 -1.68 -6.68 10.45
CA ASP A 49 -0.69 -6.50 11.52
C ASP A 49 -1.15 -5.50 12.60
N LEU A 50 -0.88 -5.79 13.87
CA LEU A 50 -1.15 -4.80 14.93
C LEU A 50 -0.13 -3.65 14.87
N LEU A 51 1.18 -3.94 14.87
CA LEU A 51 2.22 -2.94 14.58
C LEU A 51 3.14 -3.46 13.46
N GLY A 52 3.26 -2.70 12.38
CA GLY A 52 3.95 -3.17 11.17
C GLY A 52 4.83 -2.13 10.49
N TYR A 53 5.94 -2.59 9.92
CA TYR A 53 6.60 -1.91 8.81
C TYR A 53 6.66 -2.83 7.60
N LYS A 54 6.21 -2.33 6.45
CA LYS A 54 6.13 -3.08 5.20
C LYS A 54 6.81 -2.31 4.08
N MET A 55 7.70 -2.98 3.37
CA MET A 55 8.26 -2.53 2.11
C MET A 55 7.95 -3.58 1.04
N MET A 56 7.35 -3.15 -0.07
CA MET A 56 6.99 -4.06 -1.16
C MET A 56 7.32 -3.47 -2.52
N ASP A 57 8.03 -4.23 -3.34
CA ASP A 57 8.25 -3.92 -4.76
C ASP A 57 7.60 -5.01 -5.60
N ASP A 58 6.69 -4.62 -6.49
CA ASP A 58 5.99 -5.58 -7.36
C ASP A 58 5.90 -5.07 -8.80
N LEU A 59 6.21 -5.92 -9.79
CA LEU A 59 5.94 -5.55 -11.19
C LEU A 59 4.42 -5.52 -11.45
N LEU A 60 3.71 -6.62 -11.17
CA LEU A 60 2.24 -6.64 -11.15
C LEU A 60 1.75 -7.14 -9.78
N GLY A 61 0.99 -6.32 -9.06
CA GLY A 61 0.60 -6.62 -7.68
C GLY A 61 -0.87 -6.36 -7.36
N TYR A 62 -1.44 -7.20 -6.50
CA TYR A 62 -2.60 -6.85 -5.69
C TYR A 62 -2.25 -6.97 -4.21
N LYS A 63 -2.50 -5.91 -3.44
CA LYS A 63 -2.14 -5.82 -2.03
C LYS A 63 -3.36 -5.37 -1.22
N MET A 64 -3.67 -6.14 -0.18
CA MET A 64 -4.62 -5.77 0.85
C MET A 64 -3.90 -5.76 2.20
N MET A 65 -4.01 -4.66 2.94
CA MET A 65 -3.31 -4.53 4.21
C MET A 65 -4.12 -3.81 5.26
N ASP A 66 -4.32 -4.46 6.39
CA ASP A 66 -5.04 -3.92 7.52
C ASP A 66 -4.07 -3.77 8.68
N ASP A 67 -3.88 -2.55 9.18
CA ASP A 67 -2.91 -2.28 10.24
C ASP A 67 -3.52 -1.40 11.34
N LEU A 68 -3.31 -1.72 12.61
CA LEU A 68 -3.63 -0.74 13.67
C LEU A 68 -2.62 0.41 13.66
N LEU A 69 -1.34 0.10 13.46
CA LEU A 69 -0.23 1.05 13.49
C LEU A 69 0.82 0.62 12.47
N GLY A 70 0.92 1.36 11.36
CA GLY A 70 1.64 0.90 10.18
C GLY A 70 2.53 1.96 9.54
N TYR A 71 3.66 1.49 9.00
CA TYR A 71 4.45 2.21 8.01
C TYR A 71 4.56 1.36 6.76
N LYS A 72 4.08 1.89 5.63
CA LYS A 72 4.01 1.17 4.37
C LYS A 72 4.74 1.95 3.28
N MET A 73 5.63 1.28 2.57
CA MET A 73 6.26 1.77 1.35
C MET A 73 6.01 0.75 0.25
N MET A 74 5.47 1.19 -0.88
CA MET A 74 5.13 0.29 -1.97
C MET A 74 5.42 0.90 -3.33
N ASP A 75 6.23 0.20 -4.11
CA ASP A 75 6.58 0.60 -5.46
C ASP A 75 6.04 -0.45 -6.42
N ASP A 76 5.16 -0.03 -7.34
CA ASP A 76 4.52 -0.95 -8.28
C ASP A 76 4.56 -0.41 -9.72
N LEU A 77 4.89 -1.25 -10.71
CA LEU A 77 4.65 -0.84 -12.11
C LEU A 77 3.14 -0.87 -12.41
N LEU A 78 2.43 -1.88 -11.92
CA LEU A 78 1.01 -2.10 -12.15
C LEU A 78 0.38 -2.67 -10.87
N GLY A 79 -0.35 -1.84 -10.15
CA GLY A 79 -0.76 -2.14 -8.78
C GLY A 79 -2.25 -1.91 -8.51
N TYR A 80 -2.82 -2.78 -7.67
CA TYR A 80 -4.06 -2.54 -6.96
C TYR A 80 -3.81 -2.64 -5.47
N LYS A 81 -4.09 -1.56 -4.74
CA LYS A 81 -3.78 -1.44 -3.32
C LYS A 81 -5.04 -1.05 -2.55
N MET A 82 -5.37 -1.83 -1.52
CA MET A 82 -6.39 -1.52 -0.52
C MET A 82 -5.74 -1.52 0.84
N MET A 83 -5.93 -0.46 1.62
CA MET A 83 -5.30 -0.37 2.93
C MET A 83 -6.17 0.34 3.95
N ASP A 84 -6.41 -0.34 5.06
CA ASP A 84 -7.19 0.21 6.17
C ASP A 84 -6.28 0.35 7.39
N ASP A 85 -6.10 1.59 7.85
CA ASP A 85 -5.18 1.87 8.96
C ASP A 85 -5.86 2.70 10.05
N LEU A 86 -5.69 2.33 11.33
CA LEU A 86 -6.05 3.27 12.40
C LEU A 86 -5.04 4.42 12.47
N LEU A 87 -3.75 4.11 12.38
CA LEU A 87 -2.65 5.05 12.47
C LEU A 87 -1.57 4.67 11.45
N GLY A 88 -1.42 5.45 10.39
CA GLY A 88 -0.60 5.04 9.24
C GLY A 88 0.31 6.12 8.67
N TYR A 89 1.48 5.71 8.18
CA TYR A 89 2.23 6.45 7.16
C TYR A 89 2.38 5.58 5.92
N LYS A 90 1.97 6.12 4.77
CA LYS A 90 1.95 5.42 3.50
C LYS A 90 2.71 6.23 2.45
N MET A 91 3.65 5.59 1.78
CA MET A 91 4.33 6.10 0.60
C MET A 91 4.13 5.11 -0.53
N MET A 92 3.68 5.59 -1.69
CA MET A 92 3.42 4.71 -2.83
C MET A 92 3.74 5.37 -4.15
N ASP A 93 4.57 4.68 -4.92
CA ASP A 93 4.97 5.12 -6.25
C ASP A 93 4.47 4.10 -7.28
N ASP A 94 3.57 4.52 -8.16
CA ASP A 94 2.96 3.62 -9.14
C ASP A 94 3.08 4.18 -10.57
N LEU A 95 3.47 3.35 -11.54
CA LEU A 95 3.30 3.76 -12.95
C LEU A 95 1.82 3.70 -13.33
N LEU A 96 1.13 2.63 -12.96
CA LEU A 96 -0.28 2.39 -13.24
C LEU A 96 -0.97 1.81 -12.01
N GLY A 97 -1.80 2.60 -11.33
CA GLY A 97 -2.29 2.25 -9.99
C GLY A 97 -3.79 2.43 -9.79
N TYR A 98 -4.38 1.55 -8.96
CA TYR A 98 -5.64 1.82 -8.27
C TYR A 98 -5.42 1.69 -6.77
N LYS A 99 -5.73 2.76 -6.04
CA LYS A 99 -5.49 2.87 -4.61
C LYS A 99 -6.79 3.20 -3.89
N MET A 100 -7.14 2.40 -2.89
CA MET A 100 -8.20 2.69 -1.92
C MET A 100 -7.59 2.70 -0.53
N MET A 101 -7.84 3.74 0.26
CA MET A 101 -7.28 3.83 1.61
C MET A 101 -8.20 4.51 2.58
N ASP A 102 -8.47 3.83 3.69
CA ASP A 102 -9.29 4.35 4.77
C ASP A 102 -8.43 4.48 6.03
N ASP A 103 -8.27 5.71 6.52
CA ASP A 103 -7.39 5.99 7.66
C ASP A 103 -8.12 6.78 8.76
N LEU A 104 -7.96 6.40 10.03
CA LEU A 104 -8.39 7.28 11.13
C LEU A 104 -7.42 8.45 11.29
N LEU A 105 -6.12 8.19 11.53
CA LEU A 105 -5.07 9.20 11.41
C LEU A 105 -4.02 8.74 10.39
N GLY A 106 -3.76 9.53 9.36
CA GLY A 106 -2.94 9.12 8.23
C GLY A 106 -2.00 10.20 7.68
N TYR A 107 -0.84 9.77 7.22
CA TYR A 107 0.04 10.54 6.35
C TYR A 107 0.27 9.77 5.06
N LYS A 108 -0.10 10.36 3.94
CA LYS A 108 -0.06 9.72 2.63
C LYS A 108 0.78 10.55 1.66
N MET A 109 1.77 9.93 1.04
CA MET A 109 2.49 10.47 -0.13
C MET A 109 2.29 9.49 -1.29
N MET A 110 1.86 10.00 -2.44
CA MET A 110 1.62 9.15 -3.60
C MET A 110 1.98 9.83 -4.90
N ASP A 111 2.84 9.18 -5.66
CA ASP A 111 3.28 9.63 -6.97
C ASP A 111 2.83 8.62 -8.03
N ASP A 112 1.97 9.05 -8.95
CA ASP A 112 1.39 8.15 -9.96
C ASP A 112 1.52 8.72 -11.39
N LEU A 113 1.94 7.90 -12.36
CA LEU A 113 1.86 8.32 -13.77
C LEU A 113 0.42 8.27 -14.27
N LEU A 114 -0.23 7.10 -14.22
CA LEU A 114 -1.69 6.99 -14.39
C LEU A 114 -2.33 6.32 -13.16
N GLY A 115 -3.32 6.96 -12.56
CA GLY A 115 -3.88 6.45 -11.29
C GLY A 115 -5.36 6.72 -11.06
N TYR A 116 -5.98 5.86 -10.24
CA TYR A 116 -7.25 6.15 -9.59
C TYR A 116 -7.08 6.01 -8.09
N LYS A 117 -7.42 7.07 -7.35
CA LYS A 117 -7.25 7.13 -5.90
C LYS A 117 -8.60 7.41 -5.24
N MET A 118 -8.96 6.59 -4.26
CA MET A 118 -10.06 6.82 -3.32
C MET A 118 -9.47 6.85 -1.91
N MET A 119 -9.76 7.91 -1.14
CA MET A 119 -9.22 8.02 0.21
C MET A 119 -10.18 8.68 1.17
N ASP A 120 -10.47 7.98 2.27
CA ASP A 120 -11.31 8.49 3.34
C ASP A 120 -10.49 8.61 4.63
N ASP A 121 -10.35 9.83 5.15
CA ASP A 121 -9.54 10.11 6.34
C ASP A 121 -10.33 10.89 7.39
N LEU A 122 -10.27 10.48 8.67
CA LEU A 122 -10.79 11.37 9.74
C LEU A 122 -9.82 12.53 9.99
N LEU A 123 -8.52 12.24 10.05
CA LEU A 123 -7.45 13.20 10.32
C LEU A 123 -6.23 12.88 9.45
N GLY A 124 -6.00 13.65 8.39
CA GLY A 124 -5.03 13.28 7.35
C GLY A 124 -4.08 14.38 6.90
N TYR A 125 -2.89 13.98 6.45
CA TYR A 125 -2.05 14.81 5.58
C TYR A 125 -1.77 14.05 4.30
N LYS A 126 -2.09 14.66 3.16
CA LYS A 126 -1.94 14.03 1.85
C LYS A 126 -1.06 14.89 0.95
N MET A 127 -0.07 14.27 0.32
CA MET A 127 0.70 14.84 -0.79
C MET A 127 0.55 13.91 -1.99
N MET A 128 0.20 14.46 -3.15
CA MET A 128 0.06 13.68 -4.36
C MET A 128 0.61 14.39 -5.58
N ASP A 129 1.34 13.67 -6.41
CA ASP A 129 1.76 14.09 -7.75
C ASP A 129 1.22 13.09 -8.77
N ASP A 130 0.38 13.56 -9.70
CA ASP A 130 -0.18 12.72 -10.75
C ASP A 130 -0.03 13.36 -12.15
N LEU A 131 0.48 12.59 -13.13
CA LEU A 131 0.44 13.06 -14.53
C LEU A 131 -0.98 13.00 -15.09
N LEU A 132 -1.70 11.90 -14.84
CA LEU A 132 -3.06 11.64 -15.30
C LEU A 132 -3.81 10.77 -14.28
N GLY A 133 -4.96 11.19 -13.80
CA GLY A 133 -5.70 10.33 -12.87
C GLY A 133 -7.03 10.89 -12.39
N TYR A 134 -7.73 10.07 -11.63
CA TYR A 134 -8.96 10.42 -10.95
C TYR A 134 -8.77 10.26 -9.45
N LYS A 135 -9.21 11.26 -8.68
CA LYS A 135 -9.09 11.29 -7.23
C LYS A 135 -10.46 11.56 -6.63
N MET A 136 -10.89 10.71 -5.70
CA MET A 136 -11.99 11.00 -4.77
C MET A 136 -11.44 10.99 -3.36
N MET A 137 -11.80 11.98 -2.56
CA MET A 137 -11.34 12.06 -1.18
C MET A 137 -12.41 12.64 -0.27
N ASP A 138 -12.61 12.00 0.87
CA ASP A 138 -13.38 12.53 1.98
C ASP A 138 -12.46 12.72 3.19
N ASP A 139 -12.41 13.94 3.73
CA ASP A 139 -11.59 14.24 4.91
C ASP A 139 -12.40 15.08 5.91
N LEU A 140 -12.48 14.64 7.17
CA LEU A 140 -13.11 15.47 8.22
C LEU A 140 -12.19 16.62 8.64
N LEU A 141 -10.88 16.34 8.79
CA LEU A 141 -9.85 17.31 9.17
C LEU A 141 -8.52 16.93 8.50
N GLY A 142 -7.83 17.87 7.86
CA GLY A 142 -6.54 17.53 7.25
C GLY A 142 -5.99 18.58 6.30
N TYR A 143 -4.77 18.33 5.83
CA TYR A 143 -4.11 19.16 4.81
C TYR A 143 -3.82 18.34 3.56
N LYS A 144 -4.02 18.96 2.39
CA LYS A 144 -3.78 18.34 1.09
C LYS A 144 -2.89 19.23 0.24
N MET A 145 -1.88 18.62 -0.38
CA MET A 145 -1.08 19.21 -1.44
C MET A 145 -1.19 18.31 -2.66
N MET A 146 -1.49 18.90 -3.82
CA MET A 146 -1.65 18.16 -5.08
C MET A 146 -1.02 18.95 -6.21
N ASP A 147 -0.19 18.27 -7.00
CA ASP A 147 0.32 18.76 -8.27
C ASP A 147 -0.19 17.80 -9.37
N ASP A 148 -0.99 18.32 -10.31
CA ASP A 148 -1.62 17.53 -11.37
C ASP A 148 -1.43 18.20 -12.74
N LEU A 149 -1.08 17.43 -13.79
CA LEU A 149 -0.86 17.97 -15.14
C LEU A 149 -2.11 17.95 -16.05
N LEU A 150 -3.08 17.05 -15.82
CA LEU A 150 -4.33 16.90 -16.59
C LEU A 150 -5.43 16.21 -15.75
N TRP A 151 -6.65 16.76 -15.69
CA TRP A 151 -7.69 16.25 -14.76
C TRP A 151 -9.13 16.16 -15.30
N VAL A 152 -9.89 15.22 -14.74
CA VAL A 152 -11.36 15.12 -14.78
C VAL A 152 -11.88 14.73 -13.36
N THR A 153 -12.60 15.60 -12.64
CA THR A 153 -13.63 15.22 -11.63
C THR A 153 -15.00 15.27 -12.28
N ARG A 154 -16.17 14.97 -11.73
CA ARG A 154 -16.78 14.29 -10.57
C ARG A 154 -16.25 14.36 -9.15
#